data_AF-A0A6P0TRL6-F1
#
_entry.id   AF-A0A6P0TRL6-F1
#
_cell.length_a   1.000
_cell.length_b   1.000
_cell.length_c   1.000
_cell.angle_alpha   90.00
_cell.angle_beta   90.00
_cell.angle_gamma   90.00
#
_symmetry.space_group_name_H-M   'P 1'
#
loop_
_entity.id
_entity.type
_entity.pdbx_description
1 polymer ?
#
loop_
_entity_poly.entity_id
_entity_poly.type
_entity_poly.pdbx_seq_one_letter_code
_entity_poly.pdbx_strand_id
1 'polypeptide(L)' 'MKKPLLTFAAVITTTAIATSAYLATLENPTDIQRDLSTTSNAIAIAGTTAIFGLLDDEDEDENDSSAG' A
#
# COMPACT_ATOMS: atom_id res chain seq x y z
N MET A 1 14.32 -11.30 4.71
CA MET A 1 13.99 -10.13 5.58
C MET A 1 12.75 -9.34 5.10
N LYS A 2 12.02 -9.79 4.07
CA LYS A 2 10.97 -9.01 3.40
C LYS A 2 9.59 -9.05 4.12
N LYS A 3 9.30 -10.11 4.89
CA LYS A 3 8.06 -10.26 5.70
C LYS A 3 7.67 -9.04 6.57
N PRO A 4 8.57 -8.45 7.40
CA PRO A 4 8.22 -7.24 8.15
C PRO A 4 7.96 -6.02 7.25
N LEU A 5 8.60 -5.96 6.08
CA LEU A 5 8.42 -4.90 5.08
C LEU A 5 7.06 -5.03 4.37
N LEU A 6 6.67 -6.24 4.01
CA LEU A 6 5.33 -6.56 3.48
C LEU A 6 4.24 -6.20 4.49
N THR A 7 4.41 -6.61 5.75
CA THR A 7 3.48 -6.27 6.83
C THR A 7 3.38 -4.77 7.02
N PHE A 8 4.51 -4.05 6.99
CA PHE A 8 4.52 -2.60 7.12
C PHE A 8 3.81 -1.91 5.95
N ALA A 9 4.07 -2.33 4.71
CA ALA A 9 3.41 -1.81 3.52
C ALA A 9 1.90 -2.08 3.55
N ALA A 10 1.49 -3.28 3.97
CA ALA A 10 0.08 -3.64 4.14
C ALA A 10 -0.63 -2.78 5.20
N VAL A 11 0.01 -2.53 6.34
CA VAL A 11 -0.54 -1.68 7.40
C VAL A 11 -0.73 -0.25 6.91
N ILE A 12 0.29 0.37 6.32
CA ILE A 12 0.19 1.74 5.79
C ILE A 12 -0.92 1.85 4.74
N THR A 13 -0.96 0.91 3.80
CA THR A 13 -1.97 0.88 2.73
C THR A 13 -3.38 0.81 3.31
N THR A 14 -3.60 -0.10 4.27
CA THR A 14 -4.92 -0.29 4.88
C THR A 14 -5.35 0.95 5.67
N THR A 15 -4.43 1.55 6.44
CA THR A 15 -4.72 2.79 7.18
C THR A 15 -5.07 3.94 6.23
N ALA A 16 -4.35 4.08 5.12
CA ALA A 16 -4.59 5.12 4.13
C ALA A 16 -5.93 4.95 3.38
N ILE A 17 -6.33 3.71 3.09
CA ILE A 17 -7.66 3.40 2.55
C ILE A 17 -8.75 3.78 3.56
N ALA A 18 -8.56 3.46 4.84
CA ALA A 18 -9.55 3.77 5.87
C ALA A 18 -9.73 5.29 6.05
N THR A 19 -8.65 6.08 6.06
CA THR A 19 -8.73 7.54 6.17
C THR A 19 -9.40 8.15 4.95
N SER A 20 -9.05 7.73 3.73
CA SER A 20 -9.68 8.23 2.51
C SER A 20 -11.17 7.87 2.43
N ALA A 21 -11.55 6.64 2.80
CA ALA A 21 -12.95 6.21 2.86
C ALA A 21 -13.76 7.01 3.89
N TYR A 22 -13.20 7.24 5.09
CA TYR A 22 -13.85 8.05 6.11
C TYR A 22 -14.10 9.49 5.61
N LEU A 23 -13.07 10.12 5.03
CA LEU A 23 -13.18 11.49 4.51
C LEU A 23 -14.15 11.59 3.32
N ALA A 24 -14.32 10.53 2.54
CA ALA A 24 -15.28 10.48 1.43
C ALA A 24 -16.75 10.48 1.89
N THR A 25 -17.03 10.11 3.14
CA THR A 25 -18.40 10.11 3.70
C THR A 25 -18.81 11.45 4.30
N LEU A 26 -17.91 12.43 4.36
CA LEU A 26 -18.22 13.76 4.90
C LEU A 26 -19.08 14.53 3.89
N GLU A 27 -20.21 15.05 4.37
CA GLU A 27 -21.17 15.79 3.54
C GLU A 27 -20.63 17.15 3.06
N ASN A 28 -19.73 17.78 3.83
CA ASN A 28 -19.11 19.05 3.46
C ASN A 28 -17.64 19.12 3.93
N PRO A 29 -16.71 18.42 3.26
CA PRO A 29 -15.32 18.36 3.70
C PRO A 29 -14.63 19.71 3.50
N THR A 30 -13.79 20.09 4.47
CA THR A 30 -12.90 21.26 4.34
C THR A 30 -11.81 21.01 3.29
N ASP A 31 -11.15 22.07 2.82
CA ASP A 31 -10.05 21.92 1.85
C ASP A 31 -8.92 21.00 2.37
N ILE A 32 -8.60 21.10 3.66
CA ILE A 32 -7.62 20.22 4.33
C ILE A 32 -8.09 18.76 4.32
N GLN A 33 -9.38 18.51 4.50
CA GLN A 33 -9.95 17.15 4.47
C GLN A 33 -9.91 16.58 3.04
N ARG A 34 -10.13 17.40 2.01
CA ARG A 34 -9.99 16.98 0.61
C ARG A 34 -8.54 16.68 0.23
N ASP A 35 -7.60 17.51 0.69
CA ASP A 35 -6.18 17.32 0.47
C ASP A 35 -5.66 16.05 1.18
N LEU A 36 -6.10 15.83 2.42
CA LEU A 36 -5.79 14.62 3.18
C LEU A 36 -6.37 13.36 2.54
N SER A 37 -7.60 13.44 2.01
CA SER A 37 -8.22 12.32 1.27
C SER A 37 -7.41 11.98 0.02
N THR A 38 -7.03 12.99 -0.76
CA THR A 38 -6.22 12.83 -1.98
C THR A 38 -4.86 12.22 -1.66
N THR A 39 -4.18 12.74 -0.63
CA THR A 39 -2.88 12.25 -0.17
C THR A 39 -2.99 10.80 0.32
N SER A 40 -4.01 10.49 1.12
CA SER A 40 -4.26 9.13 1.61
C SER A 40 -4.49 8.15 0.46
N ASN A 41 -5.22 8.57 -0.58
CA ASN A 41 -5.44 7.73 -1.76
C ASN A 41 -4.13 7.48 -2.53
N ALA A 42 -3.27 8.50 -2.67
CA ALA A 42 -1.95 8.33 -3.27
C ALA A 42 -1.05 7.37 -2.47
N ILE A 43 -1.07 7.45 -1.14
CA ILE A 43 -0.36 6.52 -0.25
C ILE A 43 -0.88 5.10 -0.41
N ALA A 44 -2.20 4.92 -0.49
CA ALA A 44 -2.80 3.60 -0.71
C ALA A 44 -2.32 2.98 -2.03
N ILE A 45 -2.33 3.74 -3.12
CA ILE A 45 -1.84 3.28 -4.44
C ILE A 45 -0.36 2.90 -4.35
N ALA A 46 0.48 3.80 -3.81
CA ALA A 46 1.92 3.55 -3.69
C ALA A 46 2.21 2.34 -2.80
N GLY A 47 1.49 2.18 -1.69
CA GLY A 47 1.61 1.04 -0.80
C GLY A 47 1.18 -0.26 -1.45
N THR A 48 0.09 -0.27 -2.22
CA THR A 48 -0.32 -1.42 -3.03
C THR A 48 0.73 -1.78 -4.08
N THR A 49 1.29 -0.80 -4.81
CA THR A 49 2.38 -1.05 -5.76
C THR A 49 3.61 -1.63 -5.07
N ALA A 50 3.98 -1.12 -3.89
CA ALA A 50 5.09 -1.66 -3.11
C ALA A 50 4.82 -3.09 -2.63
N ILE A 51 3.60 -3.41 -2.20
CA ILE A 51 3.21 -4.79 -1.83
C ILE A 51 3.38 -5.72 -3.03
N PHE A 52 2.86 -5.36 -4.20
CA PHE A 52 3.01 -6.21 -5.39
C PHE A 52 4.47 -6.33 -5.84
N GLY A 53 5.26 -5.26 -5.79
CA GLY A 53 6.69 -5.35 -6.07
C GLY A 53 7.43 -6.26 -5.08
N LEU A 54 7.06 -6.23 -3.79
CA LEU A 54 7.63 -7.12 -2.78
C LEU A 54 7.20 -8.59 -2.94
N LEU A 55 6.01 -8.86 -3.51
CA LEU A 55 5.52 -10.21 -3.80
C LEU A 55 6.12 -10.78 -5.09
N ASP A 56 6.28 -9.97 -6.14
CA ASP A 56 6.94 -10.36 -7.39
C ASP A 56 8.40 -10.76 -7.15
N ASP A 57 9.08 -10.00 -6.28
CA ASP A 57 10.39 -10.29 -5.72
C ASP A 57 10.46 -11.60 -4.87
N GLU A 58 9.34 -12.20 -4.46
CA GLU A 58 9.31 -13.50 -3.77
C GLU A 58 9.27 -14.69 -4.74
N ASP A 59 8.73 -14.51 -5.95
CA ASP A 59 8.60 -15.58 -6.96
C ASP A 59 9.86 -15.74 -7.83
N GLU A 60 10.75 -14.74 -7.88
CA GLU A 60 12.03 -14.83 -8.62
C GLU A 60 13.15 -15.55 -7.85
N ASP A 61 13.03 -15.74 -6.53
CA ASP A 61 14.05 -16.38 -5.70
C ASP A 61 13.99 -17.94 -5.73
N GLU A 62 13.04 -18.56 -6.44
CA GLU A 62 12.90 -20.03 -6.54
C GLU A 62 13.44 -20.69 -7.82
N ASN A 63 14.18 -19.97 -8.67
CA ASN A 63 14.74 -20.56 -9.90
C ASN A 63 16.28 -20.60 -9.97
N ASP A 64 16.93 -21.12 -8.91
CA ASP A 64 18.18 -21.86 -9.09
C ASP A 64 17.91 -23.36 -9.02
N SER A 65 17.22 -23.84 -10.06
CA SER A 65 17.32 -25.22 -10.49
C SER A 65 18.46 -25.31 -11.53
N SER A 66 19.69 -25.47 -11.07
CA SER A 66 20.84 -25.83 -11.92
C SER A 66 21.82 -26.68 -11.11
N ALA A 67 21.75 -28.01 -11.21
CA ALA A 67 22.39 -28.84 -12.22
C ALA A 67 23.78 -29.35 -11.76
N GLY A 68 23.89 -30.67 -11.54
CA GLY A 68 25.17 -31.38 -11.37
C GLY A 68 25.22 -32.31 -10.17
#